data_AF-A0A2G5SYE3-F1
#
_entry.id   AF-A0A2G5SYE3-F1
#
_cell.length_a   1.000
_cell.length_b   1.000
_cell.length_c   1.000
_cell.angle_alpha   90.00
_cell.angle_beta   90.00
_cell.angle_gamma   90.00
#
_symmetry.space_group_name_H-M   'P 1'
#
loop_
_entity.id
_entity.type
_entity.pdbx_description
1 polymer ?
#
loop_
_entity_poly.entity_id
_entity_poly.type
_entity_poly.pdbx_seq_one_letter_code
_entity_poly.pdbx_strand_id
1 'polypeptide(L)'
;MQLSKYPQLVQNMILNNMEYSDLFIFSFVSKKTKKLIESSPRMKRFKSVNTIRYEHHYDRTMVSIPFHQFHDNMLQIIESDDAENDTFQLNVCGKLFDFGIIYDGNKYYPVAFSQADNSLIAAIHDYLLDFFGNSVEYYWHALDCRKPIPQLQNISACFNLAFANSILDMGRFENFISSSPVLKFIDMYIENTTAPFSPESKFYQAEHIDTYQFEPTLPDTLRHFKGRQAFLEYLRCNIHDVIELVNKWKSGEAFNKLEVIEVKISVDFNQNEIMHAIGAKHIDHAKKPPTHTLPKVYRDIAFDEEPNTDPITSYTYVVRETDSRVASVLVHDRTFNFGVWDKTEDEFLRIMD
;
A
#
# COMPACT_ATOMS: atom_id res chain seq x y z
N MET A 1 -8.57 -38.35 -11.16
CA MET A 1 -7.24 -37.84 -10.76
C MET A 1 -6.45 -38.95 -10.08
N GLN A 2 -5.15 -39.13 -10.36
CA GLN A 2 -4.34 -40.19 -9.73
C GLN A 2 -4.12 -39.94 -8.24
N LEU A 3 -3.99 -38.68 -7.81
CA LEU A 3 -3.77 -38.33 -6.40
C LEU A 3 -4.82 -38.93 -5.45
N SER A 4 -6.10 -38.95 -5.86
CA SER A 4 -7.19 -39.49 -5.03
C SER A 4 -7.14 -41.01 -4.84
N LYS A 5 -6.25 -41.73 -5.53
CA LYS A 5 -6.03 -43.16 -5.34
C LYS A 5 -5.05 -43.47 -4.20
N TYR A 6 -4.24 -42.49 -3.79
CA TYR A 6 -3.29 -42.68 -2.70
C TYR A 6 -4.00 -42.61 -1.33
N PRO A 7 -3.45 -43.25 -0.28
CA PRO A 7 -3.91 -43.06 1.09
C PRO A 7 -3.83 -41.59 1.52
N GLN A 8 -4.71 -41.16 2.44
CA GLN A 8 -4.81 -39.77 2.90
C GLN A 8 -3.46 -39.20 3.39
N LEU A 9 -2.64 -40.02 4.06
CA LEU A 9 -1.33 -39.60 4.53
C LEU A 9 -0.40 -39.21 3.38
N VAL A 10 -0.38 -40.00 2.30
CA VAL A 10 0.42 -39.74 1.11
C VAL A 10 -0.10 -38.50 0.37
N GLN A 11 -1.42 -38.34 0.28
CA GLN A 11 -2.02 -37.12 -0.29
C GLN A 11 -1.57 -35.88 0.48
N ASN A 12 -1.64 -35.91 1.81
CA ASN A 12 -1.20 -34.81 2.66
C ASN A 12 0.30 -34.54 2.51
N MET A 13 1.14 -35.57 2.40
CA MET A 13 2.58 -35.39 2.16
C MET A 13 2.86 -34.70 0.82
N ILE A 14 2.17 -35.08 -0.26
CA ILE A 14 2.32 -34.45 -1.57
C ILE A 14 1.92 -32.97 -1.49
N LEU A 15 0.72 -32.69 -0.96
CA LEU A 15 0.22 -31.33 -0.79
C LEU A 15 1.14 -30.50 0.12
N ASN A 16 1.77 -31.12 1.12
CA ASN A 16 2.73 -30.47 2.03
C ASN A 16 4.08 -30.12 1.37
N ASN A 17 4.37 -30.60 0.16
CA ASN A 17 5.60 -30.26 -0.59
C ASN A 17 5.39 -29.34 -1.82
N MET A 18 4.18 -29.21 -2.38
CA MET A 18 3.79 -28.28 -3.50
C MET A 18 3.76 -26.77 -3.21
N GLU A 19 4.36 -25.88 -4.00
CA GLU A 19 4.37 -24.42 -3.74
C GLU A 19 2.96 -23.76 -3.69
N TYR A 20 2.87 -22.47 -3.33
CA TYR A 20 1.58 -21.76 -3.28
C TYR A 20 0.89 -21.72 -4.65
N SER A 21 1.68 -21.45 -5.70
CA SER A 21 1.26 -21.49 -7.10
C SER A 21 0.70 -22.86 -7.51
N ASP A 22 1.40 -23.94 -7.18
CA ASP A 22 0.96 -25.32 -7.44
C ASP A 22 -0.41 -25.59 -6.81
N LEU A 23 -0.55 -25.27 -5.53
CA LEU A 23 -1.80 -25.51 -4.79
C LEU A 23 -2.93 -24.66 -5.32
N PHE A 24 -2.64 -23.42 -5.73
CA PHE A 24 -3.62 -22.53 -6.32
C PHE A 24 -4.19 -23.09 -7.62
N ILE A 25 -3.34 -23.48 -8.57
CA ILE A 25 -3.81 -24.12 -9.81
C ILE A 25 -4.48 -25.45 -9.54
N PHE A 26 -3.92 -26.25 -8.64
CA PHE A 26 -4.47 -27.55 -8.31
C PHE A 26 -5.87 -27.44 -7.69
N SER A 27 -6.16 -26.33 -7.02
CA SER A 27 -7.49 -26.06 -6.46
C SER A 27 -8.58 -25.88 -7.52
N PHE A 28 -8.23 -25.47 -8.76
CA PHE A 28 -9.18 -25.35 -9.88
C PHE A 28 -9.57 -26.70 -10.50
N VAL A 29 -8.81 -27.77 -10.25
CA VAL A 29 -9.06 -29.10 -10.87
C VAL A 29 -10.42 -29.67 -10.50
N SER A 30 -10.85 -29.52 -9.25
CA SER A 30 -12.19 -29.93 -8.82
C SER A 30 -12.56 -29.39 -7.45
N LYS A 31 -13.88 -29.30 -7.16
CA LYS A 31 -14.39 -29.02 -5.80
C LYS A 31 -13.85 -29.99 -4.74
N LYS A 32 -13.60 -31.25 -5.11
CA LYS A 32 -13.02 -32.25 -4.20
C LYS A 32 -11.55 -31.94 -3.89
N THR A 33 -10.79 -31.51 -4.90
CA THR A 33 -9.39 -31.10 -4.74
C THR A 33 -9.28 -29.85 -3.88
N LYS A 34 -10.11 -28.83 -4.15
CA LYS A 34 -10.21 -27.63 -3.31
C LYS A 34 -10.42 -27.98 -1.82
N LYS A 35 -11.45 -28.79 -1.52
CA LYS A 35 -11.72 -29.26 -0.14
C LYS A 35 -10.57 -30.05 0.49
N LEU A 36 -9.85 -30.83 -0.31
CA LEU A 36 -8.68 -31.58 0.15
C LEU A 36 -7.55 -30.62 0.55
N ILE A 37 -7.31 -29.56 -0.24
CA ILE A 37 -6.31 -28.54 0.06
C ILE A 37 -6.72 -27.76 1.32
N GLU A 38 -7.99 -27.34 1.43
CA GLU A 38 -8.56 -26.64 2.58
C GLU A 38 -8.45 -27.42 3.90
N SER A 39 -8.60 -28.74 3.84
CA SER A 39 -8.46 -29.62 5.00
C SER A 39 -7.01 -30.03 5.30
N SER A 40 -6.07 -29.71 4.41
CA SER A 40 -4.66 -30.10 4.57
C SER A 40 -3.97 -29.28 5.66
N PRO A 41 -2.96 -29.84 6.37
CA PRO A 41 -2.16 -29.09 7.33
C PRO A 41 -1.48 -27.85 6.71
N ARG A 42 -1.21 -27.88 5.40
CA ARG A 42 -0.61 -26.77 4.67
C ARG A 42 -1.52 -25.54 4.58
N MET A 43 -2.84 -25.71 4.68
CA MET A 43 -3.77 -24.58 4.75
C MET A 43 -3.46 -23.64 5.93
N LYS A 44 -2.77 -24.13 6.98
CA LYS A 44 -2.27 -23.26 8.07
C LYS A 44 -1.30 -22.18 7.58
N ARG A 45 -0.52 -22.43 6.52
CA ARG A 45 0.35 -21.42 5.90
C ARG A 45 -0.44 -20.39 5.08
N PHE A 46 -1.50 -20.83 4.41
CA PHE A 46 -2.43 -19.92 3.73
C PHE A 46 -3.15 -18.99 4.72
N LYS A 47 -3.44 -19.46 5.94
CA LYS A 47 -4.02 -18.62 7.01
C LYS A 47 -3.10 -17.50 7.50
N SER A 48 -1.78 -17.58 7.27
CA SER A 48 -0.88 -16.47 7.57
C SER A 48 -0.77 -15.45 6.42
N VAL A 49 -1.37 -15.74 5.26
CA VAL A 49 -1.47 -14.77 4.18
C VAL A 49 -2.47 -13.70 4.59
N ASN A 50 -1.98 -12.47 4.69
CA ASN A 50 -2.75 -11.28 5.02
C ASN A 50 -2.94 -10.37 3.80
N THR A 51 -2.17 -10.59 2.73
CA THR A 51 -2.15 -9.73 1.56
C THR A 51 -2.01 -10.53 0.28
N ILE A 52 -2.73 -10.10 -0.76
CA ILE A 52 -2.57 -10.56 -2.15
C ILE A 52 -2.33 -9.33 -3.02
N ARG A 53 -1.31 -9.41 -3.88
CA ARG A 53 -0.93 -8.32 -4.79
C ARG A 53 -1.26 -8.69 -6.22
N TYR A 54 -1.88 -7.74 -6.92
CA TYR A 54 -1.95 -7.69 -8.37
C TYR A 54 -0.94 -6.65 -8.84
N GLU A 55 -0.09 -6.98 -9.80
CA GLU A 55 0.82 -6.03 -10.43
C GLU A 55 0.63 -6.10 -11.94
N HIS A 56 0.24 -4.98 -12.55
CA HIS A 56 0.02 -4.91 -13.98
C HIS A 56 1.19 -4.25 -14.69
N HIS A 57 1.77 -4.95 -15.67
CA HIS A 57 2.88 -4.46 -16.47
C HIS A 57 2.68 -4.86 -17.94
N TYR A 58 2.44 -3.86 -18.79
CA TYR A 58 2.12 -4.00 -20.22
C TYR A 58 0.83 -4.80 -20.51
N ASP A 59 0.98 -6.05 -20.93
CA ASP A 59 -0.05 -7.02 -21.30
C ASP A 59 -0.18 -8.14 -20.25
N ARG A 60 0.53 -8.01 -19.12
CA ARG A 60 0.64 -9.04 -18.10
C ARG A 60 0.18 -8.50 -16.75
N THR A 61 -0.59 -9.31 -16.04
CA THR A 61 -0.95 -9.08 -14.64
C THR A 61 -0.40 -10.22 -13.80
N MET A 62 0.49 -9.92 -12.87
CA MET A 62 0.98 -10.87 -11.90
C MET A 62 0.08 -10.88 -10.67
N VAL A 63 -0.32 -12.06 -10.21
CA VAL A 63 -1.00 -12.27 -8.93
C VAL A 63 -0.01 -12.98 -8.01
N SER A 64 0.33 -12.37 -6.88
CA SER A 64 1.36 -12.88 -5.98
C SER A 64 0.99 -12.72 -4.50
N ILE A 65 1.60 -13.56 -3.67
CA ILE A 65 1.65 -13.35 -2.23
C ILE A 65 2.99 -12.65 -1.94
N PRO A 66 2.98 -11.45 -1.34
CA PRO A 66 4.21 -10.79 -0.95
C PRO A 66 4.84 -11.54 0.24
N PHE A 67 6.10 -11.95 0.09
CA PHE A 67 6.95 -12.46 1.17
C PHE A 67 8.19 -11.58 1.31
N HIS A 68 8.88 -11.68 2.45
CA HIS A 68 10.09 -10.91 2.68
C HIS A 68 11.16 -11.24 1.61
N GLN A 69 11.69 -10.20 0.95
CA GLN A 69 12.70 -10.24 -0.13
C GLN A 69 12.27 -10.92 -1.44
N PHE A 70 11.07 -11.53 -1.52
CA PHE A 70 10.61 -12.23 -2.72
C PHE A 70 9.08 -12.23 -2.86
N HIS A 71 8.59 -12.19 -4.10
CA HIS A 71 7.20 -12.47 -4.40
C HIS A 71 7.04 -13.98 -4.71
N ASP A 72 6.07 -14.64 -4.08
CA ASP A 72 5.64 -15.96 -4.56
C ASP A 72 4.55 -15.73 -5.61
N ASN A 73 4.98 -15.77 -6.87
CA ASN A 73 4.10 -15.58 -8.02
C ASN A 73 3.12 -16.75 -8.11
N MET A 74 1.88 -16.50 -7.71
CA MET A 74 0.83 -17.51 -7.72
C MET A 74 0.29 -17.78 -9.11
N LEU A 75 0.14 -16.72 -9.92
CA LEU A 75 -0.44 -16.79 -11.26
C LEU A 75 -0.02 -15.57 -12.08
N GLN A 76 0.38 -15.80 -13.33
CA GLN A 76 0.49 -14.75 -14.32
C GLN A 76 -0.74 -14.77 -15.24
N ILE A 77 -1.33 -13.62 -15.52
CA ILE A 77 -2.42 -13.46 -16.48
C ILE A 77 -1.87 -12.70 -17.66
N ILE A 78 -2.00 -13.24 -18.87
CA ILE A 78 -1.53 -12.60 -20.11
C ILE A 78 -2.74 -12.27 -20.97
N GLU A 79 -2.86 -11.01 -21.39
CA GLU A 79 -3.79 -10.60 -22.43
C GLU A 79 -3.23 -11.02 -23.80
N SER A 80 -3.82 -12.04 -24.42
CA SER A 80 -3.41 -12.52 -25.75
C SER A 80 -4.62 -12.98 -26.55
N ASP A 81 -4.63 -12.64 -27.84
CA ASP A 81 -5.63 -13.15 -28.79
C ASP A 81 -5.28 -14.57 -29.28
N ASP A 82 -4.01 -14.98 -29.14
CA ASP A 82 -3.50 -16.29 -29.55
C ASP A 82 -3.13 -17.11 -28.31
N ALA A 83 -3.83 -18.23 -28.10
CA ALA A 83 -3.44 -19.23 -27.13
C ALA A 83 -2.19 -19.96 -27.64
N GLU A 84 -1.14 -20.08 -26.82
CA GLU A 84 0.01 -20.93 -27.14
C GLU A 84 -0.44 -22.40 -27.33
N ASN A 85 0.29 -23.15 -28.16
CA ASN A 85 -0.10 -24.50 -28.58
C ASN A 85 -0.21 -25.52 -27.42
N ASP A 86 0.38 -25.25 -26.25
CA ASP A 86 0.44 -26.16 -25.09
C ASP A 86 -0.42 -25.67 -23.91
N THR A 87 -1.68 -25.32 -24.20
CA THR A 87 -2.67 -24.87 -23.19
C THR A 87 -3.63 -25.98 -22.74
N PHE A 88 -4.21 -25.81 -21.56
CA PHE A 88 -5.23 -26.68 -20.99
C PHE A 88 -6.33 -25.86 -20.31
N GLN A 89 -7.55 -26.37 -20.29
CA GLN A 89 -8.70 -25.62 -19.75
C GLN A 89 -8.95 -25.94 -18.27
N LEU A 90 -9.13 -24.90 -17.47
CA LEU A 90 -9.60 -25.00 -16.08
C LEU A 90 -10.91 -24.24 -15.90
N ASN A 91 -11.75 -24.75 -14.99
CA ASN A 91 -12.98 -24.07 -14.60
C ASN A 91 -12.70 -23.14 -13.43
N VAL A 92 -12.86 -21.83 -13.65
CA VAL A 92 -12.79 -20.79 -12.62
C VAL A 92 -14.17 -20.16 -12.50
N CYS A 93 -14.78 -20.30 -11.32
CA CYS A 93 -16.10 -19.73 -11.01
C CYS A 93 -17.21 -20.06 -12.05
N GLY A 94 -17.18 -21.27 -12.62
CA GLY A 94 -18.17 -21.74 -13.59
C GLY A 94 -17.83 -21.48 -15.06
N LYS A 95 -16.76 -20.73 -15.34
CA LYS A 95 -16.28 -20.43 -16.70
C LYS A 95 -15.00 -21.19 -17.01
N LEU A 96 -14.82 -21.60 -18.26
CA LEU A 96 -13.60 -22.24 -18.73
C LEU A 96 -12.65 -21.17 -19.25
N PHE A 97 -11.39 -21.25 -18.81
CA PHE A 97 -10.30 -20.41 -19.31
C PHE A 97 -9.11 -21.27 -19.67
N ASP A 98 -8.31 -20.81 -20.61
CA ASP A 98 -7.10 -21.48 -21.04
C ASP A 98 -5.95 -21.12 -20.08
N PHE A 99 -5.22 -22.15 -19.66
CA PHE A 99 -4.06 -22.07 -18.80
C PHE A 99 -2.86 -22.74 -19.47
N GLY A 100 -1.67 -22.32 -19.10
CA GLY A 100 -0.40 -22.93 -19.48
C GLY A 100 0.55 -22.97 -18.29
N ILE A 101 1.70 -23.60 -18.50
CA ILE A 101 2.81 -23.58 -17.56
C ILE A 101 4.03 -23.12 -18.34
N ILE A 102 4.62 -22.00 -17.93
CA ILE A 102 5.83 -21.44 -18.54
C ILE A 102 7.02 -21.69 -17.62
N TYR A 103 8.19 -21.97 -18.21
CA TYR A 103 9.45 -22.06 -17.49
C TYR A 103 10.22 -20.74 -17.63
N ASP A 104 10.41 -20.02 -16.53
CA ASP A 104 11.16 -18.76 -16.49
C ASP A 104 11.97 -18.67 -15.19
N GLY A 105 13.14 -18.03 -15.19
CA GLY A 105 13.94 -17.79 -13.98
C GLY A 105 14.24 -19.06 -13.15
N ASN A 106 14.41 -20.21 -13.80
CA ASN A 106 14.56 -21.53 -13.16
C ASN A 106 13.35 -22.04 -12.34
N LYS A 107 12.15 -21.56 -12.64
CA LYS A 107 10.90 -21.99 -12.01
C LYS A 107 9.79 -22.16 -13.03
N TYR A 108 8.83 -23.02 -12.70
CA TYR A 108 7.60 -23.16 -13.47
C TYR A 108 6.55 -22.23 -12.89
N TYR A 109 5.92 -21.41 -13.73
CA TYR A 109 4.84 -20.52 -13.34
C TYR A 109 3.58 -20.89 -14.10
N PRO A 110 2.43 -20.92 -13.40
CA PRO A 110 1.19 -21.06 -14.09
C PRO A 110 0.78 -19.74 -14.74
N VAL A 111 0.25 -19.86 -15.94
CA VAL A 111 -0.19 -18.73 -16.75
C VAL A 111 -1.64 -18.94 -17.14
N ALA A 112 -2.45 -17.90 -17.08
CA ALA A 112 -3.81 -17.89 -17.59
C ALA A 112 -3.91 -16.89 -18.74
N PHE A 113 -4.58 -17.30 -19.81
CA PHE A 113 -4.74 -16.48 -21.00
C PHE A 113 -6.09 -15.76 -20.92
N SER A 114 -6.04 -14.43 -20.89
CA SER A 114 -7.21 -13.56 -20.85
C SER A 114 -7.51 -13.04 -22.24
N GLN A 115 -8.80 -13.03 -22.58
CA GLN A 115 -9.32 -12.16 -23.64
C GLN A 115 -9.44 -10.72 -23.11
N ALA A 116 -9.63 -9.75 -23.99
CA ALA A 116 -9.59 -8.32 -23.69
C ALA A 116 -10.70 -7.81 -22.73
N ASP A 117 -11.65 -8.64 -22.29
CA ASP A 117 -12.82 -8.22 -21.52
C ASP A 117 -12.63 -8.19 -19.99
N ASN A 118 -11.41 -8.43 -19.49
CA ASN A 118 -11.06 -8.55 -18.06
C ASN A 118 -11.89 -9.59 -17.27
N SER A 119 -12.66 -10.45 -17.95
CA SER A 119 -13.56 -11.40 -17.28
C SER A 119 -12.81 -12.46 -16.47
N LEU A 120 -11.61 -12.85 -16.92
CA LEU A 120 -10.73 -13.76 -16.20
C LEU A 120 -10.21 -13.15 -14.89
N ILE A 121 -9.77 -11.88 -14.92
CA ILE A 121 -9.29 -11.19 -13.71
C ILE A 121 -10.38 -11.16 -12.64
N ALA A 122 -11.62 -10.83 -13.03
CA ALA A 122 -12.76 -10.85 -12.12
C ALA A 122 -13.02 -12.26 -11.57
N ALA A 123 -13.02 -13.30 -12.42
CA ALA A 123 -13.25 -14.68 -11.98
C ALA A 123 -12.15 -15.19 -11.02
N ILE A 124 -10.89 -14.87 -11.31
CA ILE A 124 -9.76 -15.18 -10.43
C ILE A 124 -9.89 -14.45 -9.10
N HIS A 125 -10.28 -13.18 -9.13
CA HIS A 125 -10.47 -12.39 -7.92
C HIS A 125 -11.60 -12.92 -7.03
N ASP A 126 -12.78 -13.21 -7.61
CA ASP A 126 -13.89 -13.84 -6.91
C ASP A 126 -13.48 -15.18 -6.27
N TYR A 127 -12.67 -15.96 -7.00
CA TYR A 127 -12.14 -17.20 -6.48
C TYR A 127 -11.19 -16.97 -5.30
N LEU A 128 -10.30 -15.99 -5.38
CA LEU A 128 -9.40 -15.65 -4.28
C LEU A 128 -10.15 -15.17 -3.05
N LEU A 129 -11.24 -14.42 -3.21
CA LEU A 129 -12.12 -14.03 -2.09
C LEU A 129 -12.75 -15.26 -1.42
N ASP A 130 -13.23 -16.23 -2.20
CA ASP A 130 -13.78 -17.50 -1.66
C ASP A 130 -12.69 -18.39 -1.03
N PHE A 131 -11.46 -18.34 -1.55
CA PHE A 131 -10.38 -19.22 -1.13
C PHE A 131 -9.61 -18.70 0.10
N PHE A 132 -9.31 -17.40 0.15
CA PHE A 132 -8.56 -16.77 1.25
C PHE A 132 -9.47 -16.05 2.26
N GLY A 133 -10.66 -15.63 1.83
CA GLY A 133 -11.61 -14.89 2.65
C GLY A 133 -11.41 -13.37 2.63
N ASN A 134 -12.42 -12.66 3.12
CA ASN A 134 -12.48 -11.19 3.10
C ASN A 134 -11.58 -10.49 4.13
N SER A 135 -10.86 -11.23 4.97
CA SER A 135 -9.90 -10.66 5.92
C SER A 135 -8.54 -10.38 5.28
N VAL A 136 -8.29 -10.92 4.09
CA VAL A 136 -7.07 -10.64 3.32
C VAL A 136 -7.23 -9.29 2.61
N GLU A 137 -6.17 -8.50 2.63
CA GLU A 137 -6.09 -7.25 1.89
C GLU A 137 -5.68 -7.53 0.45
N TYR A 138 -6.45 -7.00 -0.51
CA TYR A 138 -6.16 -7.14 -1.93
C TYR A 138 -5.68 -5.80 -2.47
N TYR A 139 -4.44 -5.78 -2.96
CA TYR A 139 -3.81 -4.58 -3.50
C TYR A 139 -3.62 -4.68 -4.99
N TRP A 140 -4.04 -3.64 -5.71
CA TRP A 140 -3.69 -3.44 -7.10
C TRP A 140 -2.53 -2.44 -7.20
N HIS A 141 -1.36 -2.95 -7.53
CA HIS A 141 -0.16 -2.17 -7.80
C HIS A 141 -0.17 -1.67 -9.24
N ALA A 142 -0.36 -0.36 -9.39
CA ALA A 142 -0.19 0.33 -10.66
C ALA A 142 1.20 0.95 -10.72
N LEU A 143 1.95 0.54 -11.74
CA LEU A 143 3.28 1.08 -12.07
C LEU A 143 3.22 2.22 -13.11
N ASP A 144 2.06 2.42 -13.72
CA ASP A 144 1.77 3.50 -14.64
C ASP A 144 0.27 3.83 -14.66
N CYS A 145 -0.10 4.92 -15.33
CA CYS A 145 -1.47 5.39 -15.47
C CYS A 145 -2.06 5.03 -16.85
N ARG A 146 -1.61 3.95 -17.49
CA ARG A 146 -1.99 3.62 -18.88
C ARG A 146 -3.31 2.89 -19.00
N LYS A 147 -3.57 1.93 -18.12
CA LYS A 147 -4.82 1.18 -18.08
C LYS A 147 -5.57 1.46 -16.77
N PRO A 148 -6.91 1.55 -16.81
CA PRO A 148 -7.69 1.72 -15.59
C PRO A 148 -7.59 0.47 -14.71
N ILE A 149 -7.67 0.68 -13.40
CA ILE A 149 -7.72 -0.43 -12.43
C ILE A 149 -9.12 -1.07 -12.47
N PRO A 150 -9.22 -2.41 -12.58
CA PRO A 150 -10.50 -3.11 -12.50
C PRO A 150 -11.26 -2.80 -11.21
N GLN A 151 -12.56 -2.54 -11.33
CA GLN A 151 -13.44 -2.30 -10.18
C GLN A 151 -13.87 -3.64 -9.56
N LEU A 152 -13.05 -4.13 -8.62
CA LEU A 152 -13.25 -5.41 -7.94
C LEU A 152 -13.59 -5.18 -6.47
N GLN A 153 -14.24 -6.17 -5.84
CA GLN A 153 -14.63 -6.08 -4.43
C GLN A 153 -13.40 -6.13 -3.52
N ASN A 154 -13.37 -5.34 -2.44
CA ASN A 154 -12.28 -5.35 -1.45
C ASN A 154 -10.86 -5.10 -2.02
N ILE A 155 -10.76 -4.53 -3.21
CA ILE A 155 -9.48 -4.13 -3.79
C ILE A 155 -9.17 -2.68 -3.44
N SER A 156 -7.94 -2.44 -3.01
CA SER A 156 -7.41 -1.10 -2.82
C SER A 156 -6.30 -0.84 -3.83
N ALA A 157 -6.22 0.38 -4.31
CA ALA A 157 -5.20 0.81 -5.26
C ALA A 157 -3.93 1.26 -4.52
N CYS A 158 -2.79 0.76 -4.98
CA CYS A 158 -1.45 1.14 -4.54
C CYS A 158 -0.67 1.62 -5.74
N PHE A 159 -0.15 2.85 -5.70
CA PHE A 159 0.60 3.41 -6.81
C PHE A 159 2.07 3.42 -6.47
N ASN A 160 2.89 2.93 -7.40
CA ASN A 160 4.33 3.10 -7.36
C ASN A 160 4.75 3.66 -8.72
N LEU A 161 4.78 4.98 -8.83
CA LEU A 161 4.94 5.67 -10.11
C LEU A 161 6.26 6.44 -10.11
N ALA A 162 7.22 5.93 -10.87
CA ALA A 162 8.49 6.61 -11.12
C ALA A 162 8.40 7.43 -12.42
N PHE A 163 8.22 8.75 -12.32
CA PHE A 163 8.20 9.65 -13.47
C PHE A 163 9.54 10.36 -13.73
N ALA A 164 10.66 9.72 -13.41
CA ALA A 164 11.99 10.32 -13.59
C ALA A 164 12.22 10.73 -15.06
N ASN A 165 12.57 12.00 -15.29
CA ASN A 165 12.78 12.59 -16.62
C ASN A 165 11.56 12.59 -17.56
N SER A 166 10.33 12.47 -17.02
CA SER A 166 9.09 12.50 -17.81
C SER A 166 8.10 13.51 -17.23
N ILE A 167 7.32 14.15 -18.11
CA ILE A 167 6.27 15.08 -17.69
C ILE A 167 5.00 14.27 -17.37
N LEU A 168 4.52 14.39 -16.14
CA LEU A 168 3.24 13.80 -15.74
C LEU A 168 2.07 14.59 -16.35
N ASP A 169 1.31 13.95 -17.22
CA ASP A 169 0.06 14.50 -17.75
C ASP A 169 -1.02 14.49 -16.67
N MET A 170 -1.35 15.67 -16.14
CA MET A 170 -2.33 15.81 -15.07
C MET A 170 -3.75 15.44 -15.48
N GLY A 171 -4.15 15.67 -16.74
CA GLY A 171 -5.48 15.30 -17.21
C GLY A 171 -5.65 13.78 -17.21
N ARG A 172 -4.64 13.05 -17.70
CA ARG A 172 -4.60 11.59 -17.64
C ARG A 172 -4.55 11.08 -16.21
N PHE A 173 -3.69 11.67 -15.38
CA PHE A 173 -3.48 11.25 -14.00
C PHE A 173 -4.73 11.44 -13.13
N GLU A 174 -5.37 12.61 -13.19
CA GLU A 174 -6.60 12.89 -12.45
C GLU A 174 -7.75 11.97 -12.90
N ASN A 175 -7.86 11.68 -14.20
CA ASN A 175 -8.84 10.71 -14.71
C ASN A 175 -8.58 9.28 -14.19
N PHE A 176 -7.31 8.87 -14.18
CA PHE A 176 -6.89 7.56 -13.66
C PHE A 176 -7.17 7.43 -12.16
N ILE A 177 -6.78 8.43 -11.36
CA ILE A 177 -7.08 8.49 -9.93
C ILE A 177 -8.57 8.53 -9.65
N SER A 178 -9.32 9.33 -10.41
CA SER A 178 -10.75 9.50 -10.21
C SER A 178 -11.53 8.21 -10.47
N SER A 179 -11.05 7.38 -11.40
CA SER A 179 -11.63 6.08 -11.71
C SER A 179 -11.08 4.93 -10.87
N SER A 180 -10.05 5.15 -10.05
CA SER A 180 -9.44 4.10 -9.25
C SER A 180 -10.31 3.71 -8.04
N PRO A 181 -10.17 2.45 -7.54
CA PRO A 181 -10.68 2.04 -6.23
C PRO A 181 -10.15 2.90 -5.08
N VAL A 182 -10.51 2.55 -3.85
CA VAL A 182 -9.98 3.24 -2.65
C VAL A 182 -8.45 3.26 -2.68
N LEU A 183 -7.87 4.45 -2.64
CA LEU A 183 -6.43 4.66 -2.68
C LEU A 183 -5.84 4.34 -1.30
N LYS A 184 -5.08 3.25 -1.21
CA LYS A 184 -4.40 2.87 0.03
C LYS A 184 -3.08 3.63 0.16
N PHE A 185 -2.30 3.63 -0.92
CA PHE A 185 -0.91 4.05 -0.91
C PHE A 185 -0.54 4.71 -2.23
N ILE A 186 0.28 5.76 -2.13
CA ILE A 186 0.90 6.41 -3.28
C ILE A 186 2.38 6.60 -2.95
N ASP A 187 3.24 6.00 -3.77
CA ASP A 187 4.68 6.29 -3.85
C ASP A 187 4.96 6.90 -5.22
N MET A 188 5.44 8.14 -5.21
CA MET A 188 5.70 8.88 -6.44
C MET A 188 6.97 9.72 -6.37
N TYR A 189 7.76 9.59 -7.43
CA TYR A 189 8.80 10.55 -7.77
C TYR A 189 8.24 11.57 -8.79
N ILE A 190 8.13 12.84 -8.39
CA ILE A 190 7.50 13.90 -9.18
C ILE A 190 8.51 15.00 -9.48
N GLU A 191 8.87 15.12 -10.75
CA GLU A 191 9.80 16.14 -11.23
C GLU A 191 9.10 17.24 -12.02
N ASN A 192 8.22 16.87 -12.96
CA ASN A 192 7.51 17.82 -13.82
C ASN A 192 6.07 17.36 -14.05
N THR A 193 5.14 18.33 -14.08
CA THR A 193 3.72 18.09 -14.39
C THR A 193 3.25 19.05 -15.49
N THR A 194 2.21 18.66 -16.25
CA THR A 194 1.63 19.56 -17.27
C THR A 194 0.77 20.68 -16.66
N ALA A 195 0.30 20.50 -15.42
CA ALA A 195 -0.49 21.46 -14.66
C ALA A 195 -0.30 21.21 -13.15
N PRO A 196 -0.75 22.11 -12.26
CA PRO A 196 -0.83 21.83 -10.83
C PRO A 196 -1.88 20.75 -10.50
N PHE A 197 -1.72 20.10 -9.34
CA PHE A 197 -2.75 19.23 -8.78
C PHE A 197 -3.97 20.04 -8.35
N SER A 198 -5.17 19.50 -8.58
CA SER A 198 -6.39 20.11 -8.06
C SER A 198 -6.46 19.94 -6.54
N PRO A 199 -6.82 20.97 -5.76
CA PRO A 199 -7.07 20.85 -4.31
C PRO A 199 -8.10 19.76 -3.94
N GLU A 200 -9.01 19.44 -4.86
CA GLU A 200 -10.05 18.42 -4.73
C GLU A 200 -9.61 17.03 -5.21
N SER A 201 -8.38 16.89 -5.72
CA SER A 201 -7.84 15.63 -6.22
C SER A 201 -8.00 14.51 -5.20
N LYS A 202 -8.38 13.31 -5.67
CA LYS A 202 -8.39 12.13 -4.80
C LYS A 202 -6.98 11.69 -4.38
N PHE A 203 -5.92 12.22 -5.01
CA PHE A 203 -4.53 12.05 -4.56
C PHE A 203 -4.41 12.29 -3.05
N TYR A 204 -4.96 13.41 -2.57
CA TYR A 204 -4.89 13.80 -1.16
C TYR A 204 -5.74 12.93 -0.22
N GLN A 205 -6.54 12.01 -0.76
CA GLN A 205 -7.41 11.11 0.00
C GLN A 205 -6.78 9.74 0.25
N ALA A 206 -5.60 9.46 -0.33
CA ALA A 206 -4.86 8.24 -0.06
C ALA A 206 -4.56 8.10 1.44
N GLU A 207 -4.65 6.89 2.00
CA GLU A 207 -4.35 6.70 3.43
C GLU A 207 -2.87 6.96 3.74
N HIS A 208 -1.98 6.61 2.81
CA HIS A 208 -0.54 6.83 2.90
C HIS A 208 0.00 7.47 1.62
N ILE A 209 0.87 8.47 1.78
CA ILE A 209 1.61 9.10 0.69
C ILE A 209 3.10 9.10 1.04
N ASP A 210 3.92 8.59 0.13
CA ASP A 210 5.36 8.76 0.10
C ASP A 210 5.71 9.49 -1.21
N THR A 211 6.36 10.64 -1.12
CA THR A 211 6.70 11.39 -2.32
C THR A 211 8.06 12.02 -2.21
N TYR A 212 8.79 11.94 -3.32
CA TYR A 212 9.95 12.78 -3.59
C TYR A 212 9.57 13.84 -4.61
N GLN A 213 9.69 15.12 -4.22
CA GLN A 213 9.23 16.26 -5.00
C GLN A 213 10.36 17.29 -5.15
N PHE A 214 10.60 17.73 -6.39
CA PHE A 214 11.58 18.79 -6.63
C PHE A 214 11.07 20.17 -6.19
N GLU A 215 9.78 20.45 -6.36
CA GLU A 215 9.15 21.71 -5.97
C GLU A 215 8.00 21.44 -4.98
N PRO A 216 7.93 22.15 -3.84
CA PRO A 216 6.97 21.86 -2.78
C PRO A 216 5.50 22.11 -3.17
N THR A 217 5.27 22.83 -4.26
CA THR A 217 3.93 23.14 -4.78
C THR A 217 3.34 22.03 -5.63
N LEU A 218 4.08 20.96 -5.93
CA LEU A 218 3.68 19.92 -6.88
C LEU A 218 4.00 18.50 -6.36
N PRO A 219 3.06 17.83 -5.66
CA PRO A 219 1.76 18.27 -5.14
C PRO A 219 1.81 18.99 -3.77
N ASP A 220 0.92 19.99 -3.59
CA ASP A 220 0.72 20.75 -2.33
C ASP A 220 0.07 19.92 -1.20
N THR A 221 0.82 18.92 -0.74
CA THR A 221 0.34 17.90 0.22
C THR A 221 0.16 18.50 1.61
N LEU A 222 1.01 19.46 1.99
CA LEU A 222 0.95 20.13 3.29
C LEU A 222 -0.35 20.93 3.49
N ARG A 223 -1.06 21.31 2.42
CA ARG A 223 -2.33 22.04 2.52
C ARG A 223 -3.57 21.17 2.36
N HIS A 224 -3.48 20.08 1.61
CA HIS A 224 -4.67 19.37 1.14
C HIS A 224 -4.80 17.93 1.63
N PHE A 225 -3.76 17.35 2.23
CA PHE A 225 -3.78 15.95 2.67
C PHE A 225 -4.92 15.61 3.64
N LYS A 226 -5.58 14.47 3.42
CA LYS A 226 -6.71 13.96 4.19
C LYS A 226 -6.50 12.52 4.69
N GLY A 227 -5.33 11.94 4.42
CA GLY A 227 -4.96 10.59 4.83
C GLY A 227 -4.43 10.53 6.26
N ARG A 228 -3.73 9.43 6.54
CA ARG A 228 -3.21 9.08 7.88
C ARG A 228 -1.72 9.32 7.98
N GLN A 229 -0.94 8.90 6.98
CA GLN A 229 0.51 8.95 7.04
C GLN A 229 1.08 9.61 5.79
N ALA A 230 2.00 10.56 5.95
CA ALA A 230 2.65 11.24 4.83
C ALA A 230 4.16 11.36 5.06
N PHE A 231 4.96 10.94 4.09
CA PHE A 231 6.42 11.03 4.08
C PHE A 231 6.82 11.82 2.84
N LEU A 232 7.35 13.01 3.06
CA LEU A 232 7.49 14.01 2.02
C LEU A 232 8.95 14.45 1.96
N GLU A 233 9.60 14.20 0.84
CA GLU A 233 10.94 14.71 0.57
C GLU A 233 10.86 15.84 -0.47
N TYR A 234 11.39 17.00 -0.10
CA TYR A 234 11.40 18.19 -0.93
C TYR A 234 12.84 18.67 -1.17
N LEU A 235 13.12 19.24 -2.34
CA LEU A 235 14.36 20.02 -2.50
C LEU A 235 14.32 21.27 -1.60
N ARG A 236 13.17 21.95 -1.55
CA ARG A 236 12.91 23.13 -0.73
C ARG A 236 11.49 23.08 -0.20
N CYS A 237 11.27 23.53 1.03
CA CYS A 237 9.94 23.70 1.61
C CYS A 237 9.86 25.11 2.21
N ASN A 238 8.72 25.76 2.05
CA ASN A 238 8.47 27.01 2.76
C ASN A 238 8.07 26.70 4.21
N ILE A 239 8.80 27.26 5.16
CA ILE A 239 8.53 27.11 6.59
C ILE A 239 7.07 27.49 6.93
N HIS A 240 6.50 28.46 6.21
CA HIS A 240 5.11 28.85 6.40
C HIS A 240 4.10 27.73 6.10
N ASP A 241 4.38 26.83 5.15
CA ASP A 241 3.46 25.73 4.83
C ASP A 241 3.39 24.71 5.97
N VAL A 242 4.53 24.45 6.62
CA VAL A 242 4.61 23.60 7.82
C VAL A 242 3.88 24.25 9.00
N ILE A 243 4.08 25.56 9.21
CA ILE A 243 3.38 26.31 10.26
C ILE A 243 1.86 26.30 10.02
N GLU A 244 1.43 26.50 8.77
CA GLU A 244 0.01 26.45 8.38
C GLU A 244 -0.60 25.09 8.66
N LEU A 245 0.09 24.00 8.29
CA LEU A 245 -0.33 22.63 8.60
C LEU A 245 -0.58 22.43 10.09
N VAL A 246 0.39 22.82 10.93
CA VAL A 246 0.27 22.66 12.39
C VAL A 246 -0.89 23.49 12.92
N ASN A 247 -1.05 24.73 12.47
CA ASN A 247 -2.12 25.61 12.93
C ASN A 247 -3.51 25.11 12.52
N LYS A 248 -3.68 24.62 11.29
CA LYS A 248 -4.93 24.00 10.82
C LYS A 248 -5.25 22.70 11.57
N TRP A 249 -4.24 21.90 11.90
CA TRP A 249 -4.43 20.72 12.74
C TRP A 249 -4.83 21.11 14.17
N LYS A 250 -4.19 22.14 14.74
CA LYS A 250 -4.47 22.63 16.10
C LYS A 250 -5.88 23.20 16.23
N SER A 251 -6.34 23.97 15.24
CA SER A 251 -7.71 24.51 15.24
C SER A 251 -8.78 23.45 14.98
N GLY A 252 -8.38 22.25 14.51
CA GLY A 252 -9.30 21.19 14.07
C GLY A 252 -9.96 21.48 12.71
N GLU A 253 -9.47 22.48 11.97
CA GLU A 253 -9.96 22.82 10.63
C GLU A 253 -9.66 21.74 9.60
N ALA A 254 -8.47 21.12 9.68
CA ALA A 254 -8.01 20.12 8.75
C ALA A 254 -7.20 19.00 9.42
N PHE A 255 -6.78 18.01 8.63
CA PHE A 255 -5.91 16.90 9.06
C PHE A 255 -6.48 16.05 10.20
N ASN A 256 -7.80 15.84 10.20
CA ASN A 256 -8.51 15.10 11.26
C ASN A 256 -8.09 13.63 11.38
N LYS A 257 -7.69 13.00 10.25
CA LYS A 257 -7.22 11.61 10.20
C LYS A 257 -5.70 11.46 10.33
N LEU A 258 -4.97 12.57 10.38
CA LEU A 258 -3.51 12.56 10.37
C LEU A 258 -2.98 11.86 11.63
N GLU A 259 -2.05 10.94 11.41
CA GLU A 259 -1.35 10.17 12.43
C GLU A 259 0.13 10.55 12.47
N VAL A 260 0.75 10.69 11.30
CA VAL A 260 2.15 11.11 11.16
C VAL A 260 2.35 11.89 9.87
N ILE A 261 3.15 12.94 9.95
CA ILE A 261 3.77 13.54 8.77
C ILE A 261 5.25 13.77 9.03
N GLU A 262 6.07 13.34 8.09
CA GLU A 262 7.49 13.63 8.02
C GLU A 262 7.76 14.47 6.78
N VAL A 263 8.51 15.55 6.96
CA VAL A 263 8.97 16.42 5.90
C VAL A 263 10.48 16.48 5.94
N LYS A 264 11.14 16.00 4.89
CA LYS A 264 12.58 16.07 4.67
C LYS A 264 12.87 17.13 3.61
N ILE A 265 13.86 17.98 3.86
CA ILE A 265 14.32 19.02 2.93
C ILE A 265 15.82 18.96 2.71
N SER A 266 16.32 19.60 1.64
CA SER A 266 17.78 19.65 1.41
C SER A 266 18.54 20.68 2.26
N VAL A 267 17.81 21.61 2.88
CA VAL A 267 18.35 22.69 3.73
C VAL A 267 17.80 22.57 5.16
N ASP A 268 18.43 23.19 6.15
CA ASP A 268 17.97 23.03 7.54
C ASP A 268 16.71 23.88 7.81
N PHE A 269 15.81 23.35 8.65
CA PHE A 269 14.67 24.10 9.14
C PHE A 269 15.10 25.10 10.21
N ASN A 270 14.49 26.30 10.21
CA ASN A 270 14.61 27.22 11.35
C ASN A 270 13.71 26.76 12.50
N GLN A 271 14.24 25.86 13.34
CA GLN A 271 13.50 25.28 14.47
C GLN A 271 12.90 26.35 15.39
N ASN A 272 13.65 27.38 15.77
CA ASN A 272 13.18 28.39 16.72
C ASN A 272 11.98 29.17 16.17
N GLU A 273 12.02 29.52 14.88
CA GLU A 273 10.93 30.19 14.19
C GLU A 273 9.67 29.32 14.14
N ILE A 274 9.81 28.05 13.76
CA ILE A 274 8.70 27.09 13.72
C ILE A 274 8.08 26.94 15.11
N MET A 275 8.89 26.63 16.12
CA MET A 275 8.41 26.38 17.49
C MET A 275 7.72 27.60 18.09
N HIS A 276 8.24 28.81 17.82
CA HIS A 276 7.61 30.05 18.25
C HIS A 276 6.27 30.28 17.55
N ALA A 277 6.22 30.14 16.22
CA ALA A 277 5.03 30.39 15.42
C ALA A 277 3.88 29.43 15.72
N ILE A 278 4.17 28.15 15.99
CA ILE A 278 3.15 27.15 16.34
C ILE A 278 2.76 27.21 17.82
N GLY A 279 3.43 28.04 18.64
CA GLY A 279 3.21 28.12 20.08
C GLY A 279 3.45 26.77 20.78
N ALA A 280 4.59 26.12 20.47
CA ALA A 280 4.92 24.80 21.01
C ALA A 280 5.03 24.82 22.54
N LYS A 281 4.40 23.83 23.18
CA LYS A 281 4.59 23.55 24.60
C LYS A 281 5.83 22.68 24.78
N HIS A 282 6.45 22.80 25.95
CA HIS A 282 7.70 22.12 26.28
C HIS A 282 7.50 21.20 27.48
N ILE A 283 8.04 19.99 27.35
CA ILE A 283 8.18 19.03 28.44
C ILE A 283 9.41 19.42 29.27
N ASP A 284 9.31 19.28 30.59
CA ASP A 284 10.43 19.49 31.49
C ASP A 284 11.62 18.60 31.08
N HIS A 285 12.79 19.20 30.88
CA HIS A 285 14.03 18.51 30.51
C HIS A 285 14.48 17.48 31.56
N ALA A 286 13.98 17.55 32.80
CA ALA A 286 14.22 16.53 33.81
C ALA A 286 13.44 15.22 33.54
N LYS A 287 12.38 15.26 32.74
CA LYS A 287 11.57 14.09 32.37
C LYS A 287 12.06 13.47 31.06
N LYS A 288 11.93 12.14 30.93
CA LYS A 288 12.16 11.48 29.65
C LYS A 288 10.96 11.73 28.72
N PRO A 289 11.15 12.25 27.50
CA PRO A 289 10.07 12.50 26.56
C PRO A 289 9.50 11.17 26.05
N PRO A 290 8.20 11.12 25.72
CA PRO A 290 7.59 9.95 25.10
C PRO A 290 8.07 9.80 23.66
N THR A 291 8.08 8.56 23.17
CA THR A 291 8.45 8.21 21.80
C THR A 291 7.20 7.80 21.03
N HIS A 292 6.82 8.56 20.02
CA HIS A 292 5.72 8.24 19.12
C HIS A 292 6.21 7.29 18.02
N THR A 293 5.49 6.18 17.85
CA THR A 293 5.76 5.15 16.84
C THR A 293 4.46 4.45 16.52
N LEU A 294 4.16 4.24 15.24
CA LEU A 294 2.93 3.60 14.78
C LEU A 294 3.22 2.52 13.74
N PRO A 295 2.37 1.50 13.58
CA PRO A 295 2.45 0.62 12.43
C PRO A 295 2.31 1.42 11.12
N LYS A 296 3.11 1.10 10.10
CA LYS A 296 2.93 1.68 8.77
C LYS A 296 1.59 1.24 8.18
N VAL A 297 0.84 2.18 7.61
CA VAL A 297 -0.48 1.95 6.97
C VAL A 297 -0.38 1.00 5.79
N TYR A 298 0.70 1.13 5.03
CA TYR A 298 1.04 0.24 3.94
C TYR A 298 2.49 -0.20 4.14
N ARG A 299 2.74 -1.47 3.84
CA ARG A 299 4.09 -2.05 3.87
C ARG A 299 4.26 -2.89 2.64
N ASP A 300 5.26 -2.58 1.84
CA ASP A 300 5.76 -3.57 0.90
C ASP A 300 6.61 -4.59 1.67
N ILE A 301 5.98 -5.67 2.15
CA ILE A 301 6.63 -6.73 2.95
C ILE A 301 7.91 -7.27 2.26
N ALA A 302 7.98 -7.17 0.93
CA ALA A 302 9.15 -7.59 0.18
C ALA A 302 10.39 -6.72 0.44
N PHE A 303 10.22 -5.43 0.70
CA PHE A 303 11.33 -4.46 0.77
C PHE A 303 11.43 -3.71 2.10
N ASP A 304 10.38 -3.73 2.92
CA ASP A 304 10.32 -2.95 4.15
C ASP A 304 10.49 -3.85 5.39
N GLU A 305 11.69 -3.79 5.97
CA GLU A 305 12.08 -4.54 7.16
C GLU A 305 11.45 -3.97 8.44
N GLU A 306 11.20 -2.65 8.50
CA GLU A 306 10.76 -1.98 9.72
C GLU A 306 9.23 -1.86 9.76
N PRO A 307 8.55 -2.59 10.66
CA PRO A 307 7.10 -2.61 10.70
C PRO A 307 6.41 -1.29 11.05
N ASN A 308 7.15 -0.39 11.69
CA ASN A 308 6.63 0.84 12.24
C ASN A 308 7.24 2.07 11.58
N THR A 309 6.61 3.22 11.80
CA THR A 309 7.15 4.53 11.45
C THR A 309 8.43 4.81 12.23
N ASP A 310 9.29 5.65 11.68
CA ASP A 310 10.47 6.12 12.41
C ASP A 310 10.05 6.78 13.75
N PRO A 311 10.79 6.52 14.85
CA PRO A 311 10.40 6.97 16.17
C PRO A 311 10.56 8.48 16.34
N ILE A 312 9.47 9.17 16.73
CA ILE A 312 9.49 10.60 17.05
C ILE A 312 9.59 10.77 18.57
N THR A 313 10.80 11.02 19.06
CA THR A 313 11.05 11.31 20.48
C THR A 313 11.26 12.82 20.65
N SER A 314 10.26 13.51 21.22
CA SER A 314 10.27 14.98 21.28
C SER A 314 9.93 15.55 22.65
N TYR A 315 10.64 16.61 23.04
CA TYR A 315 10.31 17.46 24.18
C TYR A 315 9.25 18.52 23.85
N THR A 316 8.95 18.73 22.57
CA THR A 316 8.00 19.74 22.11
C THR A 316 6.72 19.10 21.59
N TYR A 317 5.59 19.70 21.95
CA TYR A 317 4.28 19.23 21.53
C TYR A 317 3.29 20.38 21.36
N VAL A 318 2.21 20.12 20.63
CA VAL A 318 1.07 21.03 20.49
C VAL A 318 -0.22 20.30 20.85
N VAL A 319 -1.25 21.08 21.18
CA VAL A 319 -2.55 20.58 21.60
C VAL A 319 -3.61 21.10 20.64
N ARG A 320 -4.49 20.21 20.19
CA ARG A 320 -5.64 20.54 19.36
C ARG A 320 -6.77 21.10 20.22
N GLU A 321 -7.35 22.21 19.78
CA GLU A 321 -8.33 23.00 20.52
C GLU A 321 -9.69 22.29 20.64
N THR A 322 -10.06 21.50 19.63
CA THR A 322 -11.40 20.90 19.53
C THR A 322 -11.60 19.67 20.42
N ASP A 323 -10.55 18.90 20.66
CA ASP A 323 -10.63 17.61 21.35
C ASP A 323 -9.47 17.37 22.36
N SER A 324 -8.61 18.38 22.58
CA SER A 324 -7.43 18.29 23.44
C SER A 324 -6.42 17.22 23.04
N ARG A 325 -6.46 16.69 21.81
CA ARG A 325 -5.47 15.72 21.32
C ARG A 325 -4.09 16.35 21.23
N VAL A 326 -3.06 15.54 21.45
CA VAL A 326 -1.66 15.98 21.41
C VAL A 326 -0.98 15.54 20.13
N ALA A 327 -0.10 16.39 19.60
CA ALA A 327 0.89 16.00 18.61
C ALA A 327 2.30 16.36 19.09
N SER A 328 3.22 15.41 19.03
CA SER A 328 4.65 15.66 19.19
C SER A 328 5.19 16.32 17.94
N VAL A 329 5.98 17.39 18.12
CA VAL A 329 6.63 18.12 17.03
C VAL A 329 8.12 18.01 17.23
N LEU A 330 8.87 17.50 16.26
CA LEU A 330 10.33 17.42 16.33
C LEU A 330 10.90 18.05 15.06
N VAL A 331 11.75 19.06 15.24
CA VAL A 331 12.54 19.62 14.15
C VAL A 331 13.98 19.32 14.46
N HIS A 332 14.63 18.59 13.55
CA HIS A 332 16.03 18.23 13.69
C HIS A 332 16.70 18.30 12.31
N ASP A 333 17.69 19.17 12.20
CA ASP A 333 18.43 19.46 10.96
C ASP A 333 17.47 19.74 9.79
N ARG A 334 17.38 18.78 8.88
CA ARG A 334 16.64 18.82 7.62
C ARG A 334 15.26 18.18 7.70
N THR A 335 14.82 17.81 8.89
CA THR A 335 13.60 17.03 9.10
C THR A 335 12.63 17.76 10.02
N PHE A 336 11.37 17.81 9.60
CA PHE A 336 10.23 18.17 10.42
C PHE A 336 9.37 16.94 10.60
N ASN A 337 9.10 16.59 11.85
CA ASN A 337 8.35 15.41 12.24
C ASN A 337 7.17 15.84 13.10
N PHE A 338 6.00 15.30 12.78
CA PHE A 338 4.77 15.59 13.48
C PHE A 338 3.98 14.31 13.70
N GLY A 339 3.95 13.83 14.94
CA GLY A 339 3.32 12.58 15.35
C GLY A 339 2.12 12.82 16.24
N VAL A 340 0.94 12.41 15.81
CA VAL A 340 -0.33 12.61 16.51
C VAL A 340 -0.59 11.45 17.46
N TRP A 341 -0.86 11.78 18.72
CA TRP A 341 -1.22 10.81 19.76
C TRP A 341 -2.73 10.65 19.84
N ASP A 342 -3.19 9.41 19.97
CA ASP A 342 -4.58 9.12 20.35
C ASP A 342 -4.77 9.27 21.87
N LYS A 343 -4.47 10.48 22.37
CA LYS A 343 -4.50 10.86 23.78
C LYS A 343 -4.81 12.35 23.93
N THR A 344 -5.58 12.68 24.96
CA THR A 344 -5.73 14.06 25.44
C THR A 344 -4.44 14.56 26.09
N GLU A 345 -4.30 15.86 26.29
CA GLU A 345 -3.13 16.45 26.95
C GLU A 345 -2.86 15.84 28.34
N ASP A 346 -3.89 15.68 29.17
CA ASP A 346 -3.75 15.08 30.50
C ASP A 346 -3.27 13.62 30.44
N GLU A 347 -3.80 12.84 29.50
CA GLU A 347 -3.39 11.44 29.30
C GLU A 347 -1.96 11.33 28.74
N PHE A 348 -1.57 12.26 27.87
CA PHE A 348 -0.24 12.34 27.31
C PHE A 348 0.80 12.70 28.39
N LEU A 349 0.51 13.68 29.24
CA LEU A 349 1.41 14.09 30.31
C LEU A 349 1.64 12.99 31.35
N ARG A 350 0.62 12.18 31.63
CA ARG A 350 0.72 11.00 32.52
C ARG A 350 1.62 9.88 32.01
N ILE A 351 2.03 9.89 30.73
CA ILE A 351 3.03 8.92 30.23
C ILE A 351 4.40 9.16 30.91
N MET A 352 4.64 10.39 31.37
CA MET A 352 5.92 10.85 31.92
C MET A 352 5.89 11.07 33.43
N ASP A 353 4.81 10.65 34.09
CA ASP A 353 4.70 10.60 35.56
C ASP A 353 5.09 9.19 36.03
#